data_AF-A0A3P3EFN6-F1
#
_entry.id   AF-A0A3P3EFN6-F1
#
_cell.length_a   1.000
_cell.length_b   1.000
_cell.length_c   1.000
_cell.angle_alpha   90.00
_cell.angle_beta   90.00
_cell.angle_gamma   90.00
#
_symmetry.space_group_name_H-M   'P 1'
#
loop_
_entity.id
_entity.type
_entity.pdbx_description
1 polymer ?
#
loop_
_entity_poly.entity_id
_entity_poly.type
_entity_poly.pdbx_seq_one_letter_code
_entity_poly.pdbx_strand_id
1 'polypeptide(L)' 'MPQAAAAQLTTAPNIEAPDDFYEALIEAHQGLSTDQSHAFNARLVLVLANHIGSLPVLREAFAAAARQ' A
#
# COMPACT_ATOMS: atom_id res chain seq x y z
N MET A 1 -23.74 4.90 20.82
CA MET A 1 -22.68 4.10 20.19
C MET A 1 -21.87 5.05 19.32
N PRO A 2 -20.57 5.28 19.55
CA PRO A 2 -19.77 6.02 18.58
C PRO A 2 -19.82 5.23 17.27
N GLN A 3 -20.30 5.90 16.22
CA GLN A 3 -20.34 5.35 14.89
C GLN A 3 -18.89 5.24 14.44
N ALA A 4 -18.35 4.03 14.37
CA ALA A 4 -17.02 3.80 13.79
C ALA A 4 -17.09 4.37 12.37
N ALA A 5 -16.44 5.52 12.14
CA ALA A 5 -16.39 6.12 10.82
C ALA A 5 -15.89 5.05 9.86
N ALA A 6 -16.68 4.74 8.83
CA ALA A 6 -16.26 3.82 7.79
C ALA A 6 -14.92 4.36 7.25
N ALA A 7 -13.84 3.60 7.46
CA ALA A 7 -12.54 3.97 6.94
C ALA A 7 -12.69 4.15 5.41
N GLN A 8 -12.26 5.31 4.90
CA GLN A 8 -12.23 5.65 3.49
C GLN A 8 -10.78 5.61 3.00
N LEU A 9 -10.56 5.40 1.70
CA LEU A 9 -9.21 5.42 1.14
C LEU A 9 -8.60 6.83 1.22
N THR A 10 -7.39 6.94 1.77
CA THR A 10 -6.58 8.16 1.70
C THR A 10 -5.70 8.14 0.45
N THR A 11 -5.96 9.04 -0.50
CA THR A 11 -5.12 9.23 -1.70
C THR A 11 -4.28 10.50 -1.69
N ALA A 12 -4.45 11.33 -0.65
CA ALA A 12 -3.59 12.49 -0.40
C ALA A 12 -2.26 12.02 0.23
N PRO A 13 -1.19 12.83 0.17
CA PRO A 13 0.06 12.54 0.86
C PRO A 13 -0.19 12.29 2.36
N ASN A 14 0.19 11.11 2.84
CA ASN A 14 -0.07 10.65 4.21
C ASN A 14 1.11 9.83 4.80
N ILE A 15 2.31 10.01 4.24
CA ILE A 15 3.54 9.40 4.75
C ILE A 15 4.31 10.51 5.47
N GLU A 16 4.66 10.29 6.74
CA GLU A 16 5.32 11.28 7.61
C GLU A 16 6.70 11.68 7.09
N ALA A 17 7.50 10.69 6.67
CA ALA A 17 8.82 10.86 6.05
C ALA A 17 8.84 10.16 4.68
N PRO A 18 8.36 10.82 3.60
CA PRO A 18 8.28 10.21 2.28
C PRO A 18 9.63 9.73 1.76
N ASP A 19 10.68 10.53 1.96
CA ASP A 19 12.02 10.23 1.47
C ASP A 19 12.61 8.99 2.14
N ASP A 20 12.55 8.91 3.47
CA ASP A 20 13.00 7.74 4.25
C ASP A 20 12.24 6.47 3.83
N PHE A 21 10.93 6.57 3.57
CA PHE A 21 10.15 5.45 3.07
C PHE A 21 10.60 5.02 1.67
N TYR A 22 10.84 5.97 0.76
CA TYR A 22 11.32 5.65 -0.59
C TYR A 22 12.71 5.02 -0.57
N GLU A 23 13.63 5.51 0.27
CA GLU A 23 14.95 4.91 0.45
C GLU A 23 14.85 3.45 0.94
N ALA A 24 14.09 3.21 2.01
CA ALA A 24 13.87 1.87 2.56
C ALA A 24 13.23 0.91 1.52
N LEU A 25 12.32 1.42 0.69
CA LEU A 25 11.72 0.62 -0.39
C LEU A 25 12.75 0.24 -1.45
N ILE A 26 13.60 1.18 -1.88
CA ILE A 26 14.66 0.92 -2.86
C ILE A 26 15.65 -0.11 -2.30
N GLU A 27 16.06 0.04 -1.05
CA GLU A 27 16.96 -0.90 -0.35
C GLU A 27 16.38 -2.31 -0.31
N ALA A 28 15.08 -2.45 -0.02
CA ALA A 28 14.40 -3.75 0.01
C ALA A 28 14.40 -4.48 -1.35
N HIS A 29 14.58 -3.74 -2.45
CA HIS A 29 14.69 -4.30 -3.80
C HIS A 29 16.12 -4.56 -4.27
N GLN A 30 17.15 -4.12 -3.54
CA GLN A 30 18.54 -4.30 -3.95
C GLN A 30 18.91 -5.78 -4.07
N GLY A 31 19.56 -6.14 -5.19
CA GLY A 31 19.97 -7.51 -5.48
C GLY A 31 18.85 -8.45 -5.92
N LEU A 32 17.60 -8.00 -5.99
CA LEU A 32 16.51 -8.77 -6.57
C LEU A 32 16.52 -8.68 -8.10
N SER A 33 16.30 -9.81 -8.76
CA SER A 33 15.89 -9.81 -10.16
C SER A 33 14.50 -9.18 -10.34
N THR A 34 14.14 -8.85 -11.57
CA THR A 34 12.82 -8.29 -11.91
C THR A 34 11.67 -9.17 -11.39
N ASP A 35 11.74 -10.49 -11.60
CA ASP A 35 10.70 -11.41 -11.15
C ASP A 35 10.60 -11.48 -9.61
N GLN A 36 11.74 -11.47 -8.93
CA GLN A 36 11.78 -11.41 -7.47
C GLN A 36 11.24 -10.08 -6.93
N SER A 37 11.52 -8.98 -7.61
CA SER A 37 10.99 -7.65 -7.30
C SER A 37 9.46 -7.60 -7.44
N HIS A 38 8.92 -8.19 -8.52
CA HIS A 38 7.46 -8.33 -8.67
C HIS A 38 6.84 -9.22 -7.57
N ALA A 39 7.48 -10.35 -7.25
CA ALA A 39 7.02 -11.23 -6.18
C ALA A 39 7.07 -10.54 -4.80
N PHE A 40 8.10 -9.73 -4.56
CA PHE A 40 8.21 -8.89 -3.36
C PHE A 40 7.04 -7.90 -3.27
N ASN A 41 6.75 -7.16 -4.34
CA ASN A 41 5.66 -6.20 -4.38
C ASN A 41 4.29 -6.85 -4.15
N ALA A 42 4.05 -8.03 -4.74
CA ALA A 42 2.81 -8.76 -4.50
C ALA A 42 2.63 -9.14 -3.02
N ARG A 43 3.71 -9.61 -2.36
CA ARG A 43 3.69 -9.90 -0.91
C ARG A 43 3.49 -8.64 -0.07
N LEU A 44 4.17 -7.55 -0.41
CA LEU A 44 4.03 -6.27 0.29
C LEU A 44 2.58 -5.76 0.23
N VAL A 45 1.95 -5.80 -0.95
CA VAL A 45 0.53 -5.43 -1.11
C VAL A 45 -0.38 -6.27 -0.21
N LEU A 46 -0.16 -7.59 -0.13
CA LEU A 46 -0.94 -8.47 0.74
C LEU A 46 -0.77 -8.14 2.23
N VAL A 47 0.46 -7.85 2.67
CA VAL A 47 0.75 -7.46 4.06
C VAL A 47 0.07 -6.13 4.41
N LEU A 48 0.16 -5.13 3.53
CA LEU A 48 -0.49 -3.83 3.74
C LEU A 48 -2.02 -3.96 3.69
N ALA A 49 -2.56 -4.79 2.79
CA ALA A 49 -3.99 -5.06 2.74
C ALA A 49 -4.50 -5.72 4.02
N ASN A 50 -3.73 -6.65 4.59
CA ASN A 50 -4.03 -7.24 5.89
C ASN A 50 -4.00 -6.19 7.03
N HIS A 51 -3.04 -5.26 7.00
CA HIS A 51 -2.98 -4.15 7.96
C HIS A 51 -4.21 -3.22 7.85
N ILE A 52 -4.69 -2.94 6.63
CA ILE A 52 -5.90 -2.14 6.39
C ILE A 52 -7.18 -2.85 6.90
N GLY A 53 -7.29 -4.16 6.67
CA GLY A 53 -8.38 -5.00 7.22
C GLY A 53 -9.80 -4.70 6.73
N SER A 54 -9.98 -3.74 5.81
CA SER A 54 -11.28 -3.25 5.36
C SER A 54 -11.49 -3.48 3.86
N LEU A 55 -12.35 -4.44 3.51
CA LEU A 55 -12.69 -4.74 2.11
C LEU A 55 -13.25 -3.53 1.34
N PRO A 56 -14.13 -2.67 1.91
CA PRO A 56 -14.56 -1.44 1.25
C PRO A 56 -13.38 -0.53 0.87
N VAL A 57 -12.43 -0.28 1.78
CA VAL A 57 -11.23 0.52 1.51
C VAL A 57 -10.38 -0.12 0.41
N LEU A 58 -10.20 -1.43 0.45
CA LEU A 58 -9.42 -2.15 -0.55
C LEU A 58 -10.08 -2.08 -1.95
N ARG A 59 -11.41 -2.10 -2.03
CA ARG A 59 -12.12 -1.91 -3.30
C ARG A 59 -11.96 -0.49 -3.84
N GLU A 60 -12.00 0.51 -2.97
CA GLU A 60 -11.67 1.89 -3.36
C GLU A 60 -10.22 1.99 -3.87
N ALA A 61 -9.27 1.29 -3.24
CA ALA A 61 -7.88 1.25 -3.68
C ALA A 61 -7.73 0.62 -5.07
N PHE A 62 -8.47 -0.46 -5.37
CA PHE A 62 -8.48 -1.06 -6.71
C PHE A 62 -9.03 -0.09 -7.76
N ALA A 63 -10.13 0.59 -7.45
CA ALA A 63 -10.70 1.60 -8.33
C ALA A 63 -9.72 2.78 -8.54
N ALA A 64 -9.01 3.20 -7.49
CA ALA A 64 -7.99 4.24 -7.59
C ALA A 64 -6.81 3.82 -8.48
N ALA A 65 -6.29 2.60 -8.31
CA ALA A 65 -5.18 2.07 -9.10
C ALA A 65 -5.54 1.84 -10.59
N ALA A 66 -6.82 1.62 -10.91
CA ALA A 66 -7.29 1.47 -12.29
C ALA A 66 -7.47 2.81 -13.04
N ARG A 67 -7.47 3.94 -12.32
CA ARG A 67 -7.54 5.28 -12.92
C ARG A 67 -6.12 5.72 -13.27
N GLN A 68 -5.74 5.58 -14.54
CA GLN A 68 -4.56 6.24 -15.11
C GLN A 68 -4.86 7.72 -15.38
#